data_AF-A0A7H8T9Y0-F1
#
_entry.id   AF-A0A7H8T9Y0-F1
#
_cell.length_a   1.000
_cell.length_b   1.000
_cell.length_c   1.000
_cell.angle_alpha   90.00
_cell.angle_beta   90.00
_cell.angle_gamma   90.00
#
_symmetry.space_group_name_H-M   'P 1'
#
loop_
_entity.id
_entity.type
_entity.pdbx_description
1 polymer ?
#
loop_
_entity_poly.entity_id
_entity_poly.type
_entity_poly.pdbx_seq_one_letter_code
_entity_poly.pdbx_strand_id
1 'polypeptide(L)'
;MTEHPAAHHDRLTHAVPQLVTAFEQLGAEHKALAAEAEKTTAKERRGTVNRMAECIAQAGFTLSHIVNMLATVHGLKVLGIDRQFSKDADGRDYSPLNSLGHPGETLYEAAGHLQAVAHTLGKAYTPTRKHPALARARCPQQLGTALISLKAALESVCAELAEDQDVEAVTEYTPTLTFLGELEARVCRTVPAQGAGPTADEVAAAIRANPDIARAAAATLSTMTA
;
A
#
# COMPACT_ATOMS: atom_id res chain seq x y z
N MET A 1 -13.48 15.58 41.67
CA MET A 1 -12.88 14.29 41.28
C MET A 1 -13.06 14.18 39.78
N THR A 2 -12.03 14.56 39.03
CA THR A 2 -11.99 14.48 37.58
C THR A 2 -11.68 13.04 37.21
N GLU A 3 -12.70 12.28 36.80
CA GLU A 3 -12.48 11.04 36.09
C GLU A 3 -11.71 11.37 34.81
N HIS A 4 -10.45 10.94 34.74
CA HIS A 4 -9.73 10.84 33.47
C HIS A 4 -10.49 9.80 32.63
N PRO A 5 -10.95 10.13 31.41
CA PRO A 5 -11.45 9.11 30.52
C PRO A 5 -10.31 8.12 30.25
N ALA A 6 -10.66 6.84 30.28
CA ALA A 6 -9.77 5.71 30.05
C ALA A 6 -8.88 5.93 28.83
N ALA A 7 -7.66 5.37 28.86
CA ALA A 7 -6.70 5.41 27.79
C ALA A 7 -7.30 4.93 26.45
N HIS A 8 -7.88 5.84 25.66
CA HIS A 8 -8.00 5.67 24.23
C HIS A 8 -6.57 5.49 23.73
N HIS A 9 -6.22 4.25 23.39
CA HIS A 9 -5.02 4.02 22.60
C HIS A 9 -5.18 4.82 21.33
N ASP A 10 -4.49 5.94 21.25
CA ASP A 10 -4.55 6.84 20.11
C ASP A 10 -4.17 6.06 18.85
N ARG A 11 -5.17 5.71 18.04
CA ARG A 11 -4.97 4.84 16.87
C ARG A 11 -4.11 5.53 15.82
N LEU A 12 -3.98 6.85 15.90
CA LEU A 12 -3.06 7.62 15.06
C LEU A 12 -1.61 7.34 15.41
N THR A 13 -1.30 7.05 16.67
CA THR A 13 0.05 6.61 17.08
C THR A 13 0.44 5.26 16.50
N HIS A 14 -0.54 4.43 16.10
CA HIS A 14 -0.30 3.22 15.32
C HIS A 14 -0.30 3.48 13.81
N ALA A 15 -1.25 4.28 13.30
CA ALA A 15 -1.37 4.57 11.88
C ALA A 15 -0.12 5.24 11.29
N VAL A 16 0.43 6.26 11.98
CA VAL A 16 1.55 7.05 11.47
C VAL A 16 2.81 6.19 11.23
N PRO A 17 3.29 5.37 12.18
CA PRO A 17 4.40 4.44 11.93
C PRO A 17 4.18 3.48 10.75
N GLN A 18 2.95 3.03 10.53
CA GLN A 18 2.62 2.18 9.38
C GLN A 18 2.74 2.96 8.06
N LEU A 19 2.28 4.22 8.01
CA LEU A 19 2.45 5.06 6.83
C LEU A 19 3.92 5.38 6.52
N VAL A 20 4.72 5.65 7.57
CA VAL A 20 6.16 5.84 7.44
C VAL A 20 6.82 4.58 6.88
N THR A 21 6.48 3.41 7.42
CA THR A 21 6.96 2.12 6.92
C THR A 21 6.58 1.95 5.45
N ALA A 22 5.33 2.19 5.07
CA ALA A 22 4.90 2.09 3.69
C ALA A 22 5.69 3.03 2.77
N PHE A 23 5.87 4.29 3.17
CA PHE A 23 6.65 5.27 2.43
C PHE A 23 8.10 4.84 2.21
N GLU A 24 8.78 4.39 3.25
CA GLU A 24 10.17 3.93 3.19
C GLU A 24 10.33 2.72 2.25
N GLN A 25 9.40 1.77 2.33
CA GLN A 25 9.46 0.54 1.53
C GLN A 25 9.15 0.76 0.04
N LEU A 26 8.35 1.78 -0.32
CA LEU A 26 8.11 2.13 -1.73
C LEU A 26 9.38 2.59 -2.46
N GLY A 27 10.37 3.13 -1.74
CA GLY A 27 11.61 3.63 -2.35
C GLY A 27 12.40 2.57 -3.11
N ALA A 28 12.43 1.34 -2.61
CA ALA A 28 13.12 0.23 -3.26
C ALA A 28 12.50 -0.13 -4.62
N GLU A 29 11.17 -0.23 -4.67
CA GLU A 29 10.43 -0.52 -5.89
C GLU A 29 10.57 0.60 -6.92
N HIS A 30 10.45 1.87 -6.50
CA HIS A 30 10.65 3.01 -7.37
C HIS A 30 12.05 3.00 -8.02
N LYS A 31 13.09 2.78 -7.21
CA LYS A 31 14.48 2.71 -7.69
C LYS A 31 14.67 1.57 -8.69
N ALA A 32 14.08 0.40 -8.43
CA ALA A 32 14.17 -0.75 -9.32
C ALA A 32 13.48 -0.49 -10.68
N LEU A 33 12.29 0.13 -10.66
CA LEU A 33 11.57 0.53 -11.87
C LEU A 33 12.34 1.59 -12.68
N ALA A 34 12.92 2.60 -12.02
CA ALA A 34 13.75 3.61 -12.68
C ALA A 34 14.96 2.97 -13.40
N ALA A 35 15.68 2.09 -12.71
CA ALA A 35 16.81 1.37 -13.29
C ALA A 35 16.40 0.44 -14.45
N GLU A 36 15.23 -0.18 -14.37
CA GLU A 36 14.68 -1.00 -15.45
C GLU A 36 14.31 -0.15 -16.68
N ALA A 37 13.73 1.04 -16.48
CA ALA A 37 13.38 1.96 -17.54
C ALA A 37 14.62 2.45 -18.32
N GLU A 38 15.70 2.80 -17.62
CA GLU A 38 16.97 3.20 -18.22
C GLU A 38 17.55 2.12 -19.13
N LYS A 39 17.45 0.85 -18.71
CA LYS A 39 17.95 -0.31 -19.46
C LYS A 39 17.02 -0.76 -20.59
N THR A 40 15.78 -0.30 -20.61
CA THR A 40 14.77 -0.75 -21.59
C THR A 40 14.89 0.05 -22.89
N THR A 41 15.30 -0.61 -23.97
CA THR A 41 15.39 -0.01 -25.30
C THR A 41 14.04 0.09 -26.02
N ALA A 42 13.15 -0.89 -25.82
CA ALA A 42 11.83 -0.91 -26.43
C ALA A 42 10.93 0.21 -25.89
N LYS A 43 10.59 1.18 -26.74
CA LYS A 43 9.87 2.42 -26.36
C LYS A 43 8.57 2.16 -25.59
N GLU A 44 7.74 1.23 -26.05
CA GLU A 44 6.44 0.94 -25.43
C GLU A 44 6.58 0.30 -24.04
N ARG A 45 7.51 -0.66 -23.92
CA ARG A 45 7.84 -1.29 -22.64
C ARG A 45 8.37 -0.25 -21.65
N ARG A 46 9.33 0.59 -22.09
CA ARG A 46 9.89 1.67 -21.27
C ARG A 46 8.82 2.66 -20.81
N GLY A 47 7.91 3.06 -21.70
CA GLY A 47 6.79 3.93 -21.34
C GLY A 47 5.89 3.31 -20.27
N THR A 48 5.68 1.99 -20.33
CA THR A 48 4.93 1.28 -19.29
C THR A 48 5.67 1.30 -17.95
N VAL A 49 6.98 1.02 -17.93
CA VAL A 49 7.79 1.07 -16.70
C VAL A 49 7.87 2.48 -16.12
N ASN A 50 8.03 3.51 -16.94
CA ASN A 50 8.01 4.91 -16.50
C ASN A 50 6.69 5.26 -15.79
N ARG A 51 5.55 4.92 -16.41
CA ARG A 51 4.24 5.12 -15.80
C ARG A 51 4.11 4.40 -14.45
N MET A 52 4.70 3.20 -14.31
CA MET A 52 4.74 2.49 -13.04
C MET A 52 5.53 3.29 -12.00
N ALA A 53 6.75 3.71 -12.34
CA ALA A 53 7.60 4.51 -11.45
C ALA A 53 6.90 5.82 -11.01
N GLU A 54 6.27 6.52 -11.95
CA GLU A 54 5.48 7.74 -11.67
C GLU A 54 4.32 7.47 -10.69
N CYS A 55 3.61 6.35 -10.84
CA CYS A 55 2.56 5.96 -9.91
C CYS A 55 3.13 5.65 -8.51
N ILE A 56 4.28 4.99 -8.41
CA ILE A 56 4.93 4.74 -7.10
C ILE A 56 5.38 6.07 -6.46
N ALA A 57 5.97 6.98 -7.23
CA ALA A 57 6.39 8.29 -6.75
C ALA A 57 5.18 9.13 -6.27
N GLN A 58 4.08 9.14 -7.03
CA GLN A 58 2.85 9.83 -6.65
C GLN A 58 2.25 9.24 -5.36
N ALA A 59 2.24 7.91 -5.22
CA ALA A 59 1.80 7.26 -4.00
C ALA A 59 2.66 7.69 -2.80
N GLY A 60 4.00 7.73 -2.95
CA GLY A 60 4.91 8.22 -1.92
C GLY A 60 4.65 9.68 -1.52
N PHE A 61 4.43 10.56 -2.50
CA PHE A 61 4.08 11.96 -2.23
C PHE A 61 2.78 12.09 -1.41
N THR A 62 1.73 11.37 -1.82
CA THR A 62 0.45 11.39 -1.10
C THR A 62 0.58 10.80 0.31
N LEU A 63 1.37 9.74 0.51
CA LEU A 63 1.64 9.19 1.85
C LEU A 63 2.29 10.22 2.78
N SER A 64 3.27 10.98 2.28
CA SER A 64 3.89 12.06 3.08
C SER A 64 2.87 13.13 3.48
N HIS A 65 1.92 13.45 2.60
CA HIS A 65 0.86 14.40 2.92
C HIS A 65 -0.07 13.86 4.01
N ILE A 66 -0.50 12.60 3.91
CA ILE A 66 -1.36 11.94 4.90
C ILE A 66 -0.70 11.93 6.29
N VAL A 67 0.61 11.67 6.37
CA VAL A 67 1.34 11.72 7.66
C VAL A 67 1.21 13.10 8.32
N ASN A 68 1.35 14.19 7.55
CA ASN A 68 1.20 15.54 8.08
C ASN A 68 -0.24 15.83 8.53
N MET A 69 -1.24 15.31 7.81
CA MET A 69 -2.65 15.43 8.20
C MET A 69 -2.92 14.71 9.52
N LEU A 70 -2.46 13.45 9.67
CA LEU A 70 -2.66 12.69 10.91
C LEU A 70 -1.91 13.32 12.09
N ALA A 71 -0.73 13.86 11.87
CA ALA A 71 -0.02 14.63 12.90
C ALA A 71 -0.80 15.89 13.32
N THR A 72 -1.45 16.57 12.37
CA THR A 72 -2.32 17.72 12.66
C THR A 72 -3.54 17.30 13.48
N VAL A 73 -4.23 16.23 13.09
CA VAL A 73 -5.35 15.65 13.85
C VAL A 73 -4.93 15.32 15.27
N HIS A 74 -3.81 14.61 15.43
CA HIS A 74 -3.26 14.27 16.74
C HIS A 74 -3.01 15.52 17.58
N GLY A 75 -2.36 16.54 17.01
CA GLY A 75 -2.10 17.80 17.70
C GLY A 75 -3.37 18.53 18.14
N LEU A 76 -4.39 18.60 17.27
CA LEU A 76 -5.69 19.19 17.61
C LEU A 76 -6.33 18.44 18.79
N LYS A 77 -6.37 17.10 18.74
CA LYS A 77 -6.93 16.26 19.81
C LYS A 77 -6.20 16.44 21.14
N VAL A 78 -4.86 16.41 21.14
CA VAL A 78 -4.05 16.60 22.35
C VAL A 78 -4.26 17.99 22.97
N LEU A 79 -4.45 19.01 22.14
CA LEU A 79 -4.70 20.38 22.59
C LEU A 79 -6.17 20.64 22.99
N GLY A 80 -7.07 19.65 22.84
CA GLY A 80 -8.51 19.82 23.08
C GLY A 80 -9.19 20.75 22.07
N ILE A 81 -8.64 20.84 20.86
CA ILE A 81 -9.17 21.64 19.76
C ILE A 81 -10.12 20.75 18.94
N ASP A 82 -11.42 21.05 19.02
CA ASP A 82 -12.50 20.33 18.37
C ASP A 82 -13.55 21.35 17.91
N ARG A 83 -13.52 21.68 16.60
CA ARG A 83 -14.44 22.59 15.91
C ARG A 83 -14.87 23.82 16.73
N GLN A 84 -13.92 24.69 17.10
CA GLN A 84 -14.26 25.94 17.78
C GLN A 84 -14.66 27.06 16.83
N PHE A 85 -15.77 27.73 17.14
CA PHE A 85 -16.20 28.95 16.45
C PHE A 85 -15.63 30.20 17.13
N SER A 86 -15.44 31.25 16.34
CA SER A 86 -15.24 32.59 16.88
C SER A 86 -16.45 33.01 17.71
N LYS A 87 -16.28 33.89 18.70
CA LYS A 87 -17.39 34.39 19.52
C LYS A 87 -17.78 35.80 19.12
N ASP A 88 -19.08 36.11 19.15
CA ASP A 88 -19.58 37.48 19.01
C ASP A 88 -19.40 38.29 20.31
N ALA A 89 -19.85 39.55 20.32
CA ALA A 89 -19.74 40.44 21.47
C ALA A 89 -20.54 39.95 22.70
N ASP A 90 -21.54 39.07 22.49
CA ASP A 90 -22.35 38.46 23.55
C ASP A 90 -21.81 37.09 23.98
N GLY A 91 -20.67 36.66 23.42
CA GLY A 91 -20.03 35.37 23.72
C GLY A 91 -20.67 34.16 23.02
N ARG A 92 -21.54 34.36 22.04
CA ARG A 92 -22.18 33.29 21.25
C ARG A 92 -21.33 32.91 20.06
N ASP A 93 -21.50 31.70 19.54
CA ASP A 93 -20.81 31.26 18.34
C ASP A 93 -21.16 32.14 17.14
N TYR A 94 -20.12 32.67 16.51
CA TYR A 94 -20.20 33.53 15.33
C TYR A 94 -19.72 32.77 14.10
N SER A 95 -20.66 32.02 13.50
CA SER A 95 -20.43 31.18 12.32
C SER A 95 -19.96 31.89 11.04
N PRO A 96 -20.19 33.21 10.81
CA PRO A 96 -19.66 33.88 9.62
C PRO A 96 -18.13 33.98 9.58
N LEU A 97 -17.45 33.82 10.72
CA LEU A 97 -16.00 33.59 10.75
C LEU A 97 -15.74 32.08 10.67
N ASN A 98 -14.72 31.68 9.92
CA ASN A 98 -14.28 30.28 9.87
C ASN A 98 -14.08 29.72 11.28
N SER A 99 -14.37 28.42 11.44
CA SER A 99 -14.02 27.68 12.66
C SER A 99 -12.55 27.29 12.64
N LEU A 100 -12.01 26.95 13.82
CA LEU A 100 -10.82 26.11 13.88
C LEU A 100 -11.11 24.74 13.27
N GLY A 101 -10.05 24.07 12.82
CA GLY A 101 -10.15 22.79 12.10
C GLY A 101 -10.83 21.71 12.93
N HIS A 102 -11.63 20.87 12.26
CA HIS A 102 -12.29 19.73 12.87
C HIS A 102 -11.45 18.46 12.67
N PRO A 103 -11.00 17.77 13.75
CA PRO A 103 -10.24 16.53 13.64
C PRO A 103 -10.91 15.47 12.75
N GLY A 104 -12.23 15.30 12.87
CA GLY A 104 -13.01 14.33 12.10
C GLY A 104 -13.02 14.60 10.59
N GLU A 105 -13.15 15.87 10.17
CA GLU A 105 -13.11 16.24 8.74
C GLU A 105 -11.74 15.93 8.14
N THR A 106 -10.67 16.24 8.87
CA THR A 106 -9.30 15.97 8.42
C THR A 106 -9.00 14.46 8.38
N LEU A 107 -9.56 13.68 9.33
CA LEU A 107 -9.46 12.22 9.29
C LEU A 107 -10.19 11.61 8.09
N TYR A 108 -11.36 12.13 7.75
CA TYR A 108 -12.13 11.65 6.61
C TYR A 108 -11.39 11.92 5.30
N GLU A 109 -10.83 13.12 5.16
CA GLU A 109 -9.96 13.47 4.03
C GLU A 109 -8.72 12.55 3.96
N ALA A 110 -8.09 12.25 5.10
CA ALA A 110 -6.95 11.33 5.15
C ALA A 110 -7.32 9.90 4.68
N ALA A 111 -8.48 9.39 5.06
CA ALA A 111 -8.99 8.09 4.60
C ALA A 111 -9.23 8.08 3.08
N GLY A 112 -9.82 9.14 2.53
CA GLY A 112 -9.99 9.31 1.08
C GLY A 112 -8.65 9.34 0.33
N HIS A 113 -7.63 9.99 0.89
CA HIS A 113 -6.28 9.96 0.33
C HIS A 113 -5.63 8.58 0.40
N LEU A 114 -5.83 7.80 1.47
CA LEU A 114 -5.35 6.42 1.55
C LEU A 114 -5.98 5.54 0.48
N GLN A 115 -7.28 5.70 0.21
CA GLN A 115 -7.94 5.04 -0.91
C GLN A 115 -7.34 5.45 -2.25
N ALA A 116 -7.05 6.73 -2.46
CA ALA A 116 -6.39 7.22 -3.67
C ALA A 116 -4.98 6.63 -3.86
N VAL A 117 -4.21 6.48 -2.77
CA VAL A 117 -2.91 5.79 -2.77
C VAL A 117 -3.08 4.35 -3.23
N ALA A 118 -4.02 3.61 -2.63
CA ALA A 118 -4.30 2.21 -3.01
C ALA A 118 -4.60 2.10 -4.51
N HIS A 119 -5.48 2.94 -5.04
CA HIS A 119 -5.84 2.94 -6.46
C HIS A 119 -4.66 3.32 -7.36
N THR A 120 -3.81 4.24 -6.93
CA THR A 120 -2.60 4.65 -7.66
C THR A 120 -1.60 3.49 -7.75
N LEU A 121 -1.36 2.78 -6.65
CA LEU A 121 -0.55 1.56 -6.65
C LEU A 121 -1.18 0.47 -7.52
N GLY A 122 -2.50 0.30 -7.45
CA GLY A 122 -3.26 -0.59 -8.31
C GLY A 122 -3.06 -0.33 -9.80
N LYS A 123 -3.13 0.95 -10.19
CA LYS A 123 -2.87 1.43 -11.55
C LYS A 123 -1.46 1.10 -11.99
N ALA A 124 -0.45 1.23 -11.12
CA ALA A 124 0.93 0.87 -11.47
C ALA A 124 0.99 -0.57 -12.03
N TYR A 125 0.30 -1.52 -11.40
CA TYR A 125 0.32 -2.92 -11.78
C TYR A 125 -0.91 -3.39 -12.58
N THR A 126 -1.58 -2.51 -13.32
CA THR A 126 -2.57 -2.94 -14.31
C THR A 126 -1.88 -3.69 -15.46
N PRO A 127 -2.25 -4.95 -15.75
CA PRO A 127 -1.67 -5.68 -16.87
C PRO A 127 -1.97 -4.98 -18.20
N THR A 128 -0.95 -4.81 -19.03
CA THR A 128 -1.14 -4.32 -20.39
C THR A 128 -1.25 -5.49 -21.36
N ARG A 129 -1.95 -5.31 -22.48
CA ARG A 129 -2.05 -6.33 -23.53
C ARG A 129 -0.68 -6.75 -24.09
N LYS A 130 0.24 -5.80 -24.23
CA LYS A 130 1.56 -6.03 -24.84
C LYS A 130 2.59 -6.58 -23.86
N HIS A 131 2.50 -6.19 -22.59
CA HIS A 131 3.48 -6.56 -21.57
C HIS A 131 2.79 -6.94 -20.25
N PRO A 132 1.99 -8.03 -20.23
CA PRO A 132 1.27 -8.46 -19.02
C PRO A 132 2.21 -8.86 -17.87
N ALA A 133 3.42 -9.33 -18.19
CA ALA A 133 4.44 -9.70 -17.21
C ALA A 133 4.93 -8.52 -16.34
N LEU A 134 4.76 -7.26 -16.79
CA LEU A 134 5.16 -6.09 -16.00
C LEU A 134 4.25 -5.82 -14.80
N ALA A 135 3.09 -6.48 -14.70
CA ALA A 135 2.17 -6.40 -13.57
C ALA A 135 2.67 -7.18 -12.33
N ARG A 136 3.98 -7.13 -12.07
CA ARG A 136 4.66 -7.75 -10.93
C ARG A 136 5.64 -6.77 -10.31
N ALA A 137 5.80 -6.85 -9.00
CA ALA A 137 6.76 -6.06 -8.25
C ALA A 137 8.20 -6.45 -8.62
N ARG A 138 9.12 -5.49 -8.57
CA ARG A 138 10.57 -5.72 -8.75
C ARG A 138 11.22 -6.05 -7.40
N CYS A 139 10.67 -5.49 -6.34
CA CYS A 139 11.01 -5.67 -4.94
C CYS A 139 9.78 -6.22 -4.20
N PRO A 140 9.37 -7.48 -4.44
CA PRO A 140 8.10 -8.02 -3.94
C PRO A 140 8.00 -8.05 -2.41
N GLN A 141 9.11 -8.22 -1.70
CA GLN A 141 9.13 -8.19 -0.23
C GLN A 141 8.82 -6.78 0.28
N GLN A 142 9.54 -5.77 -0.21
CA GLN A 142 9.36 -4.38 0.19
C GLN A 142 7.97 -3.86 -0.20
N LEU A 143 7.53 -4.12 -1.42
CA LEU A 143 6.18 -3.73 -1.84
C LEU A 143 5.10 -4.47 -1.04
N GLY A 144 5.31 -5.74 -0.70
CA GLY A 144 4.42 -6.49 0.20
C GLY A 144 4.29 -5.82 1.56
N THR A 145 5.42 -5.49 2.19
CA THR A 145 5.43 -4.73 3.46
C THR A 145 4.71 -3.39 3.31
N ALA A 146 4.95 -2.65 2.21
CA ALA A 146 4.28 -1.38 1.97
C ALA A 146 2.75 -1.51 1.90
N LEU A 147 2.24 -2.52 1.19
CA LEU A 147 0.80 -2.76 1.04
C LEU A 147 0.16 -3.22 2.36
N ILE A 148 0.83 -4.08 3.12
CA ILE A 148 0.38 -4.53 4.45
C ILE A 148 0.31 -3.34 5.42
N SER A 149 1.36 -2.53 5.48
CA SER A 149 1.39 -1.34 6.33
C SER A 149 0.35 -0.31 5.92
N LEU A 150 0.15 -0.09 4.62
CA LEU A 150 -0.92 0.78 4.12
C LEU A 150 -2.31 0.29 4.56
N LYS A 151 -2.55 -1.02 4.48
CA LYS A 151 -3.80 -1.63 4.95
C LYS A 151 -4.00 -1.41 6.46
N ALA A 152 -2.97 -1.68 7.27
CA ALA A 152 -3.02 -1.49 8.73
C ALA A 152 -3.23 -0.02 9.13
N ALA A 153 -2.65 0.92 8.39
CA ALA A 153 -2.87 2.35 8.59
C ALA A 153 -4.32 2.73 8.29
N LEU A 154 -4.89 2.26 7.17
CA LEU A 154 -6.29 2.51 6.83
C LEU A 154 -7.25 1.91 7.87
N GLU A 155 -7.01 0.69 8.34
CA GLU A 155 -7.79 0.08 9.43
C GLU A 155 -7.78 0.95 10.69
N SER A 156 -6.61 1.49 11.05
CA SER A 156 -6.46 2.37 12.22
C SER A 156 -7.21 3.70 12.05
N VAL A 157 -7.14 4.31 10.86
CA VAL A 157 -7.86 5.56 10.54
C VAL A 157 -9.37 5.34 10.51
N CYS A 158 -9.85 4.25 9.88
CA CYS A 158 -11.28 3.92 9.87
C CYS A 158 -11.82 3.65 11.27
N ALA A 159 -11.05 2.97 12.12
CA ALA A 159 -11.42 2.78 13.51
C ALA A 159 -11.50 4.12 14.26
N GLU A 160 -10.55 5.02 14.06
CA GLU A 160 -10.60 6.37 14.65
C GLU A 160 -11.83 7.17 14.19
N LEU A 161 -12.18 7.10 12.90
CA LEU A 161 -13.38 7.73 12.34
C LEU A 161 -14.68 7.18 12.94
N ALA A 162 -14.73 5.86 13.16
CA ALA A 162 -15.89 5.19 13.74
C ALA A 162 -16.15 5.57 15.20
N GLU A 163 -15.12 6.00 15.93
CA GLU A 163 -15.29 6.54 17.29
C GLU A 163 -15.74 7.99 17.31
N ASP A 164 -15.29 8.80 16.35
CA ASP A 164 -15.53 10.24 16.36
C ASP A 164 -16.93 10.57 15.83
N GLN A 165 -17.30 10.13 14.62
CA GLN A 165 -18.48 10.65 13.92
C GLN A 165 -19.17 9.71 12.92
N ASP A 166 -18.59 8.54 12.58
CA ASP A 166 -19.11 7.74 11.48
C ASP A 166 -18.91 6.22 11.65
N VAL A 167 -19.91 5.55 12.23
CA VAL A 167 -19.93 4.08 12.40
C VAL A 167 -19.91 3.36 11.04
N GLU A 168 -20.27 4.03 9.94
CA GLU A 168 -20.29 3.46 8.60
C GLU A 168 -18.94 3.58 7.88
N ALA A 169 -17.98 4.36 8.41
CA ALA A 169 -16.65 4.54 7.80
C ALA A 169 -15.93 3.20 7.56
N VAL A 170 -16.02 2.25 8.49
CA VAL A 170 -15.44 0.91 8.29
C VAL A 170 -16.06 0.20 7.08
N THR A 171 -17.37 0.34 6.88
CA THR A 171 -18.09 -0.24 5.75
C THR A 171 -17.68 0.44 4.44
N GLU A 172 -17.54 1.76 4.43
CA GLU A 172 -17.14 2.54 3.26
C GLU A 172 -15.77 2.11 2.71
N TYR A 173 -14.79 1.87 3.58
CA TYR A 173 -13.41 1.56 3.15
C TYR A 173 -13.09 0.06 3.09
N THR A 174 -14.01 -0.83 3.46
CA THR A 174 -13.85 -2.29 3.34
C THR A 174 -13.47 -2.75 1.91
N PRO A 175 -14.05 -2.20 0.82
CA PRO A 175 -13.62 -2.51 -0.54
C PRO A 175 -12.14 -2.17 -0.79
N THR A 176 -11.65 -1.06 -0.23
CA THR A 176 -10.26 -0.62 -0.35
C THR A 176 -9.31 -1.56 0.39
N LEU A 177 -9.68 -2.00 1.60
CA LEU A 177 -8.91 -2.99 2.38
C LEU A 177 -8.80 -4.33 1.65
N THR A 178 -9.90 -4.77 1.02
CA THR A 178 -9.95 -5.99 0.22
C THR A 178 -9.06 -5.85 -1.01
N PHE A 179 -9.19 -4.74 -1.73
CA PHE A 179 -8.38 -4.42 -2.90
C PHE A 179 -6.87 -4.42 -2.61
N LEU A 180 -6.44 -3.88 -1.47
CA LEU A 180 -5.03 -3.90 -1.07
C LEU A 180 -4.49 -5.33 -0.89
N GLY A 181 -5.27 -6.21 -0.24
CA GLY A 181 -4.89 -7.62 -0.07
C GLY A 181 -4.84 -8.39 -1.40
N GLU A 182 -5.80 -8.16 -2.29
CA GLU A 182 -5.79 -8.73 -3.63
C GLU A 182 -4.61 -8.23 -4.48
N LEU A 183 -4.32 -6.93 -4.38
CA LEU A 183 -3.18 -6.31 -5.04
C LEU A 183 -1.89 -6.95 -4.57
N GLU A 184 -1.66 -7.05 -3.26
CA GLU A 184 -0.50 -7.71 -2.65
C GLU A 184 -0.34 -9.15 -3.15
N ALA A 185 -1.38 -9.96 -3.01
CA ALA A 185 -1.38 -11.36 -3.43
C ALA A 185 -1.12 -11.54 -4.94
N ARG A 186 -1.48 -10.54 -5.75
CA ARG A 186 -1.28 -10.52 -7.20
C ARG A 186 0.11 -10.00 -7.60
N VAL A 187 0.63 -8.96 -6.97
CA VAL A 187 1.85 -8.27 -7.47
C VAL A 187 3.12 -8.71 -6.75
N CYS A 188 2.99 -9.10 -5.47
CA CYS A 188 4.11 -9.49 -4.61
C CYS A 188 4.31 -11.00 -4.54
N ARG A 189 3.48 -11.78 -5.26
CA ARG A 189 3.66 -13.23 -5.37
C ARG A 189 5.04 -13.51 -5.93
N THR A 190 5.98 -13.86 -5.06
CA THR A 190 7.22 -14.50 -5.48
C THR A 190 6.77 -15.84 -6.04
N VAL A 191 6.93 -16.04 -7.36
CA VAL A 191 7.26 -17.40 -7.80
C VAL A 191 8.42 -17.77 -6.87
N PRO A 192 8.37 -18.90 -6.12
CA PRO A 192 9.55 -19.32 -5.39
C PRO A 192 10.68 -19.14 -6.38
N ALA A 193 11.76 -18.46 -5.97
CA ALA A 193 12.93 -18.43 -6.80
C ALA A 193 13.05 -19.85 -7.37
N GLN A 194 13.33 -20.01 -8.65
CA GLN A 194 14.00 -21.23 -9.04
C GLN A 194 15.33 -21.18 -8.27
N GLY A 195 15.28 -21.38 -6.94
CA GLY A 195 16.39 -21.60 -6.07
C GLY A 195 17.01 -22.80 -6.69
N ALA A 196 18.23 -22.58 -7.19
CA ALA A 196 18.97 -23.45 -8.07
C ALA A 196 18.21 -24.75 -8.32
N GLY A 197 17.43 -24.80 -9.41
CA GLY A 197 16.86 -26.08 -9.85
C GLY A 197 17.97 -27.13 -9.74
N PRO A 198 17.62 -28.38 -9.37
CA PRO A 198 18.58 -29.36 -8.89
C PRO A 198 19.85 -29.30 -9.74
N THR A 199 20.98 -29.11 -9.08
CA THR A 199 22.28 -28.99 -9.73
C THR A 199 22.47 -30.16 -10.70
N ALA A 200 23.31 -30.00 -11.72
CA ALA A 200 23.56 -31.09 -12.67
C ALA A 200 23.94 -32.40 -11.96
N ASP A 201 24.62 -32.31 -10.81
CA ASP A 201 24.99 -33.45 -9.97
C ASP A 201 23.80 -34.07 -9.22
N GLU A 202 22.87 -33.26 -8.71
CA GLU A 202 21.62 -33.73 -8.09
C GLU A 202 20.69 -34.39 -9.11
N VAL A 203 20.61 -33.83 -10.33
CA VAL A 203 19.86 -34.44 -11.44
C VAL A 203 20.52 -35.75 -11.87
N ALA A 204 21.84 -35.77 -12.01
CA ALA A 204 22.57 -36.99 -12.38
C ALA A 204 22.48 -38.08 -11.30
N ALA A 205 22.48 -37.70 -10.02
CA ALA A 205 22.28 -38.62 -8.91
C ALA A 205 20.86 -39.19 -8.89
N ALA A 206 19.84 -38.35 -9.12
CA ALA A 206 18.45 -38.76 -9.20
C ALA A 206 18.18 -39.71 -10.39
N ILE A 207 18.76 -39.43 -11.56
CA ILE A 207 18.65 -40.32 -12.75
C ILE A 207 19.35 -41.67 -12.50
N ARG A 208 20.51 -41.67 -11.83
CA ARG A 208 21.20 -42.92 -11.46
C ARG A 208 20.41 -43.73 -10.42
N ALA A 209 19.77 -43.07 -9.47
CA ALA A 209 18.93 -43.71 -8.45
C ALA A 209 17.60 -44.22 -9.02
N ASN A 210 17.05 -43.54 -10.03
CA ASN A 210 15.82 -43.94 -10.69
C ASN A 210 15.85 -43.60 -12.21
N PRO A 211 16.17 -44.59 -13.07
CA PRO A 211 16.24 -44.39 -14.52
C PRO A 211 14.89 -44.03 -15.18
N ASP A 212 13.76 -44.26 -14.49
CA ASP A 212 12.43 -43.92 -15.00
C ASP A 212 12.24 -42.40 -15.08
N ILE A 213 12.97 -41.62 -14.28
CA ILE A 213 12.96 -40.15 -14.32
C ILE A 213 13.44 -39.66 -15.69
N ALA A 214 14.50 -40.26 -16.24
CA ALA A 214 15.02 -39.91 -17.56
C ALA A 214 14.04 -40.30 -18.68
N ARG A 215 13.36 -41.44 -18.56
CA ARG A 215 12.34 -41.88 -19.51
C ARG A 215 11.10 -40.98 -19.49
N ALA A 216 10.64 -40.56 -18.31
CA ALA A 216 9.53 -39.62 -18.16
C ALA A 216 9.89 -38.24 -18.72
N ALA A 217 11.09 -37.74 -18.46
CA ALA A 217 11.57 -36.47 -19.00
C ALA A 217 11.64 -36.48 -20.54
N ALA A 218 12.20 -37.55 -21.13
CA ALA A 218 12.29 -37.72 -22.58
C ALA A 218 10.91 -37.82 -23.26
N ALA A 219 9.95 -38.51 -22.64
CA ALA A 219 8.57 -38.58 -23.12
C ALA A 219 7.89 -37.20 -23.10
N THR A 220 8.09 -36.43 -22.03
CA THR A 220 7.54 -35.08 -21.88
C THR A 220 8.11 -34.12 -22.92
N LEU A 221 9.42 -34.19 -23.18
CA LEU A 221 10.08 -33.38 -24.23
C LEU A 221 9.56 -33.73 -25.63
N SER A 222 9.36 -35.02 -25.90
CA SER A 222 8.82 -35.49 -27.19
C SER A 222 7.39 -35.01 -27.44
N THR A 223 6.58 -34.88 -26.38
CA THR A 223 5.21 -34.34 -26.46
C THR A 223 5.14 -32.82 -26.57
N MET A 224 6.21 -32.09 -26.24
CA MET A 224 6.26 -30.63 -26.40
C MET A 224 6.78 -30.19 -27.79
N THR A 225 7.38 -31.11 -28.55
CA THR A 225 7.89 -30.89 -29.90
C THR A 225 6.98 -31.40 -31.02
N ALA A 226 5.80 -31.95 -30.67
CA ALA A 226 4.75 -32.36 -31.60
C ALA A 226 3.59 -31.36 -31.57
#